data_AF-A0A5B0GUL7-F1
#
_entry.id   AF-A0A5B0GUL7-F1
#
_cell.length_a   1.000
_cell.length_b   1.000
_cell.length_c   1.000
_cell.angle_alpha   90.00
_cell.angle_beta   90.00
_cell.angle_gamma   90.00
#
_symmetry.space_group_name_H-M   'P 1'
#
loop_
_entity.id
_entity.type
_entity.pdbx_description
1 polymer ?
#
loop_
_entity_poly.entity_id
_entity_poly.type
_entity_poly.pdbx_seq_one_letter_code
_entity_poly.pdbx_strand_id
1 'polypeptide(L)' 'MGAQVSIGDFALMSGLSRKALRHYHDIGILEPAHIDPDTGYRFYDTG' A
#
# COMPACT_ATOMS: atom_id res chain seq x y z
N MET A 1 7.13 1.92 -14.92
CA MET A 1 6.74 3.13 -14.18
C MET A 1 5.57 2.72 -13.32
N GLY A 2 5.87 2.22 -12.12
CA GLY A 2 4.85 1.92 -11.12
C GLY A 2 4.22 3.21 -10.61
N ALA A 3 2.91 3.21 -10.41
CA ALA A 3 2.22 4.33 -9.80
C ALA A 3 2.17 4.11 -8.29
N GLN A 4 2.68 5.07 -7.52
CA GLN A 4 2.61 5.04 -6.07
C GLN A 4 1.25 5.56 -5.62
N VAL A 5 0.52 4.72 -4.90
CA VAL A 5 -0.84 5.01 -4.45
C VAL A 5 -0.99 4.80 -2.95
N SER A 6 -1.97 5.45 -2.34
CA SER A 6 -2.26 5.22 -0.92
C SER A 6 -2.79 3.80 -0.69
N ILE A 7 -2.74 3.29 0.54
CA ILE A 7 -3.37 1.98 0.87
C ILE A 7 -4.88 1.95 0.56
N GLY A 8 -5.53 3.12 0.58
CA GLY A 8 -6.95 3.26 0.25
C GLY A 8 -7.20 3.10 -1.25
N ASP A 9 -6.39 3.78 -2.07
CA ASP A 9 -6.46 3.67 -3.53
C ASP A 9 -6.04 2.29 -4.00
N PHE A 10 -5.01 1.69 -3.38
CA PHE A 10 -4.59 0.32 -3.65
C PHE A 10 -5.71 -0.69 -3.34
N ALA A 11 -6.45 -0.48 -2.24
CA ALA A 11 -7.62 -1.29 -1.90
C ALA A 11 -8.72 -1.18 -2.98
N LEU A 12 -8.96 0.04 -3.47
CA LEU A 12 -9.95 0.29 -4.51
C LEU A 12 -9.55 -0.36 -5.85
N MET A 13 -8.27 -0.24 -6.23
CA MET A 13 -7.74 -0.76 -7.50
C MET A 13 -7.64 -2.29 -7.52
N SER A 14 -7.22 -2.91 -6.41
CA SER A 14 -7.10 -4.37 -6.29
C SER A 14 -8.43 -5.07 -5.97
N GLY A 15 -9.46 -4.33 -5.59
CA GLY A 15 -10.71 -4.88 -5.06
C GLY A 15 -10.55 -5.55 -3.68
N LEU A 16 -9.37 -5.43 -3.06
CA LEU A 16 -9.10 -5.98 -1.73
C LEU A 16 -9.52 -4.99 -0.65
N SER A 17 -10.02 -5.52 0.47
CA SER A 17 -10.30 -4.69 1.63
C SER A 17 -9.01 -4.14 2.24
N ARG A 18 -9.02 -2.89 2.74
CA ARG A 18 -7.90 -2.30 3.54
C ARG A 18 -7.42 -3.24 4.66
N LYS A 19 -8.33 -4.02 5.26
CA LYS A 19 -8.01 -5.03 6.27
C LYS A 19 -7.17 -6.19 5.73
N ALA A 20 -7.45 -6.67 4.52
CA ALA A 20 -6.67 -7.72 3.87
C ALA A 20 -5.27 -7.21 3.51
N LEU A 21 -5.17 -5.98 2.99
CA LEU A 21 -3.87 -5.34 2.71
C LEU A 21 -3.02 -5.16 3.96
N ARG A 22 -3.64 -4.72 5.07
CA ARG A 22 -2.94 -4.62 6.35
C ARG A 22 -2.49 -5.99 6.85
N HIS A 23 -3.33 -7.03 6.68
CA HIS A 23 -2.92 -8.38 7.02
C HIS A 23 -1.71 -8.82 6.18
N TYR A 24 -1.71 -8.56 4.87
CA TYR A 24 -0.58 -8.84 3.98
C TYR A 24 0.67 -8.05 4.35
N HIS A 25 0.51 -6.83 4.82
CA HIS A 25 1.62 -6.05 5.37
C HIS A 25 2.17 -6.66 6.65
N ASP A 26 1.31 -7.03 7.60
CA ASP A 26 1.71 -7.62 8.88
C ASP A 26 2.45 -8.95 8.71
N ILE A 27 2.11 -9.72 7.67
CA ILE A 27 2.78 -10.99 7.34
C ILE A 27 3.93 -10.83 6.33
N GLY A 28 4.27 -9.60 5.92
CA GLY A 28 5.40 -9.32 5.01
C GLY A 28 5.17 -9.68 3.54
N ILE A 29 3.94 -9.93 3.12
CA ILE A 29 3.58 -10.14 1.70
C ILE A 29 3.49 -8.81 0.95
N LEU A 30 3.14 -7.72 1.62
CA LEU A 30 2.95 -6.41 1.01
C LEU A 30 3.72 -5.32 1.77
N GLU A 31 4.86 -4.91 1.25
CA GLU A 31 5.64 -3.81 1.81
C GLU A 31 5.28 -2.48 1.11
N PRO A 32 5.23 -1.35 1.86
CA PRO A 32 5.08 -0.04 1.26
C PRO A 32 6.31 0.24 0.39
N ALA A 33 6.07 0.59 -0.87
CA ALA A 33 7.14 0.94 -1.79
C ALA A 33 7.84 2.24 -1.42
N HIS A 34 7.11 3.15 -0.77
CA HIS A 34 7.67 4.40 -0.29
C HIS A 34 7.00 4.83 1.01
N ILE A 35 7.82 5.33 1.94
CA ILE A 35 7.36 5.97 3.17
C ILE A 35 7.86 7.40 3.10
N ASP A 36 6.93 8.34 3.06
CA ASP A 36 7.24 9.75 3.14
C ASP A 36 7.86 10.05 4.52
N PRO A 37 9.11 10.53 4.58
CA PRO A 37 9.81 10.75 5.84
C PRO A 37 9.29 11.98 6.61
N ASP A 38 8.62 12.92 5.93
CA ASP A 38 8.12 14.16 6.53
C ASP A 38 6.74 13.94 7.17
N THR A 39 5.90 13.11 6.56
CA THR A 39 4.51 12.88 7.03
C THR A 39 4.28 11.48 7.61
N GLY A 40 5.17 10.51 7.32
CA GLY A 40 4.98 9.10 7.66
C GLY A 40 3.93 8.39 6.79
N TYR A 41 3.46 9.04 5.72
CA TYR A 41 2.50 8.42 4.79
C TYR A 41 3.14 7.26 4.04
N ARG A 42 2.39 6.17 3.92
CA ARG A 42 2.81 4.94 3.25
C ARG A 42 2.17 4.86 1.87
N PHE A 43 3.00 4.76 0.86
CA PHE A 43 2.61 4.55 -0.52
C PHE A 43 2.96 3.13 -0.95
N TYR A 44 2.03 2.52 -1.67
CA TYR A 44 2.14 1.18 -2.22
C TYR A 44 2.33 1.30 -3.72
N ASP A 45 3.21 0.47 -4.28
CA ASP A 45 3.37 0.39 -5.73
C ASP A 45 2.35 -0.58 -6.31
N THR A 46 1.75 -0.20 -7.44
CA THR A 46 0.86 -1.06 -8.22
C THR A 46 1.57 -1.69 -9.42
N GLY A 47 2.88 -1.47 -9.63
CA GLY A 47 3.59 -1.97 -10.82
C GLY A 47 5.11 -2.10 -10.70
#